data_AF-A0A958LVS0-F1
#
_entry.id   AF-A0A958LVS0-F1
#
_cell.length_a   1.000
_cell.length_b   1.000
_cell.length_c   1.000
_cell.angle_alpha   90.00
_cell.angle_beta   90.00
_cell.angle_gamma   90.00
#
_symmetry.space_group_name_H-M   'P 1'
#
loop_
_entity.id
_entity.type
_entity.pdbx_description
1 polymer ?
#
loop_
_entity_poly.entity_id
_entity_poly.type
_entity_poly.pdbx_seq_one_letter_code
_entity_poly.pdbx_strand_id
1 'polypeptide(L)'
;MNFKTDNPYFCILPWEHLSIDASSLNYKLCCVSDSLIRSDFDTEMDLIHNSIDEAFYSNHLNKIRKNMLSGCSNVECSACYEEEEKNILSMRKFYLKNRTDLIKKSYEETASDGSVKENFKVNHIELRLGNLCNLKCIMCHPHSSSSFDDYEKIFGINVSSTDLIKKLNKPDDIIKIKDQIRYVDKITFRGGEPLINQSHYKLLEELIDAG
;
A
#
# COMPACT_ATOMS: atom_id res chain seq x y z
N MET A 1 20.09 16.07 18.97
CA MET A 1 19.08 16.58 18.02
C MET A 1 17.72 16.13 18.51
N ASN A 2 16.85 17.05 18.91
CA ASN A 2 15.45 16.74 19.18
C ASN A 2 14.78 16.46 17.83
N PHE A 3 14.80 15.20 17.39
CA PHE A 3 13.93 14.75 16.31
C PHE A 3 12.52 15.18 16.69
N LYS A 4 11.81 15.88 15.80
CA LYS A 4 10.51 16.47 16.09
C LYS A 4 9.50 15.37 16.45
N THR A 5 9.51 14.92 17.70
CA THR A 5 8.49 14.04 18.29
C THR A 5 7.12 14.73 18.31
N ASP A 6 7.12 16.06 18.13
CA ASP A 6 5.92 16.90 18.08
C ASP A 6 5.40 17.13 16.65
N ASN A 7 5.93 16.47 15.62
CA ASN A 7 5.38 16.63 14.27
C ASN A 7 4.06 15.87 14.13
N PRO A 8 2.90 16.57 14.06
CA PRO A 8 1.61 15.90 14.08
C PRO A 8 1.28 15.20 12.76
N TYR A 9 2.02 15.47 11.68
CA TYR A 9 1.72 14.93 10.34
C TYR A 9 2.67 13.84 9.87
N PHE A 10 3.76 13.59 10.59
CA PHE A 10 4.78 12.62 10.19
C PHE A 10 4.23 11.18 10.18
N CYS A 11 4.57 10.41 9.16
CA CYS A 11 4.26 8.97 9.05
C CYS A 11 5.53 8.26 8.61
N ILE A 12 5.78 7.03 9.05
CA ILE A 12 6.97 6.28 8.60
C ILE A 12 6.75 5.53 7.28
N LEU A 13 5.49 5.22 6.94
CA LEU A 13 5.14 4.37 5.79
C LEU A 13 5.68 4.87 4.43
N PRO A 14 5.72 6.17 4.10
CA PRO A 14 6.30 6.61 2.83
C PRO A 14 7.78 6.22 2.62
N TRP A 15 8.50 5.80 3.67
CA TRP A 15 9.91 5.40 3.60
C TRP A 15 10.13 3.89 3.59
N GLU A 16 9.09 3.07 3.79
CA GLU A 16 9.26 1.62 3.91
C GLU A 16 8.16 0.79 3.25
N HIS A 17 7.02 1.40 2.92
CA HIS A 17 5.79 0.69 2.57
C HIS A 17 5.15 1.14 1.26
N LEU A 18 4.56 0.18 0.53
CA LEU A 18 3.60 0.40 -0.54
C LEU A 18 2.44 -0.61 -0.47
N SER A 19 1.22 -0.15 -0.74
CA SER A 19 0.04 -1.01 -0.89
C SER A 19 -0.35 -1.11 -2.36
N ILE A 20 -0.79 -2.30 -2.79
CA ILE A 20 -1.26 -2.58 -4.15
C ILE A 20 -2.73 -2.96 -4.09
N ASP A 21 -3.57 -2.22 -4.83
CA ASP A 21 -5.00 -2.47 -4.88
C ASP A 21 -5.36 -3.74 -5.67
N ALA A 22 -6.28 -4.55 -5.12
CA ALA A 22 -6.73 -5.81 -5.71
C ALA A 22 -7.37 -5.65 -7.08
N SER A 23 -8.16 -4.58 -7.19
CA SER A 23 -9.10 -4.40 -8.27
C SER A 23 -8.42 -3.74 -9.44
N SER A 24 -7.51 -2.82 -9.19
CA SER A 24 -6.92 -2.00 -10.24
C SER A 24 -5.41 -2.22 -10.42
N LEU A 25 -4.73 -2.88 -9.47
CA LEU A 25 -3.27 -3.03 -9.40
C LEU A 25 -2.50 -1.73 -9.18
N ASN A 26 -3.22 -0.64 -8.91
CA ASN A 26 -2.61 0.65 -8.66
C ASN A 26 -1.89 0.67 -7.32
N TYR A 27 -0.81 1.43 -7.28
CA TYR A 27 -0.08 1.69 -6.05
C TYR A 27 -0.81 2.72 -5.18
N LYS A 28 -0.79 2.49 -3.88
CA LYS A 28 -1.30 3.37 -2.82
C LYS A 28 -0.20 3.61 -1.79
N LEU A 29 -0.25 4.79 -1.16
CA LEU A 29 0.68 5.13 -0.06
C LEU A 29 0.56 4.12 1.10
N CYS A 30 -0.67 3.81 1.51
CA CYS A 30 -0.95 2.87 2.58
C CYS A 30 -2.35 2.27 2.46
N CYS A 31 -2.65 1.30 3.31
CA CYS A 31 -3.93 0.58 3.32
C CYS A 31 -5.17 1.45 3.59
N VAL A 32 -4.98 2.63 4.18
CA VAL A 32 -6.06 3.59 4.50
C VAL A 32 -6.09 4.78 3.53
N SER A 33 -5.13 4.87 2.61
CA SER A 33 -5.09 5.94 1.61
C SER A 33 -6.04 5.60 0.47
N ASP A 34 -7.02 6.47 0.23
CA ASP A 34 -7.88 6.39 -0.96
C ASP A 34 -7.17 6.93 -2.21
N SER A 35 -6.17 7.78 -2.03
CA SER A 35 -5.36 8.33 -3.12
C SER A 35 -4.38 7.31 -3.70
N LEU A 36 -4.23 7.35 -5.02
CA LEU A 36 -3.30 6.52 -5.78
C LEU A 36 -1.97 7.25 -6.01
N ILE A 37 -0.89 6.50 -6.10
CA ILE A 37 0.40 7.03 -6.53
C ILE A 37 0.31 7.37 -8.02
N ARG A 38 0.94 8.48 -8.39
CA ARG A 38 0.83 9.10 -9.71
C ARG A 38 2.20 9.48 -10.25
N SER A 39 2.34 9.39 -11.56
CA SER A 39 3.52 9.81 -12.30
C SER A 39 3.60 11.34 -12.40
N ASP A 40 4.70 11.84 -12.96
CA ASP A 40 4.87 13.27 -13.24
C ASP A 40 3.87 13.81 -14.28
N PHE A 41 3.30 12.93 -15.09
CA PHE A 41 2.28 13.25 -16.08
C PHE A 41 0.85 13.09 -15.54
N ASP A 42 0.71 12.98 -14.21
CA ASP A 42 -0.57 12.84 -13.51
C ASP A 42 -1.34 11.56 -13.87
N THR A 43 -0.62 10.54 -14.38
CA THR A 43 -1.18 9.22 -14.65
C THR A 43 -1.04 8.34 -13.41
N GLU A 44 -2.05 7.54 -13.12
CA GLU A 44 -1.97 6.57 -12.02
C GLU A 44 -0.92 5.50 -12.33
N MET A 45 -0.17 5.11 -11.30
CA MET A 45 0.86 4.09 -11.43
C MET A 45 0.34 2.74 -10.95
N ASP A 46 0.67 1.68 -11.67
CA ASP A 46 0.21 0.32 -11.38
C ASP A 46 1.31 -0.72 -11.63
N LEU A 47 1.10 -1.91 -11.07
CA LEU A 47 2.06 -3.00 -11.13
C LEU A 47 2.32 -3.54 -12.56
N ILE A 48 1.38 -3.36 -13.50
CA ILE A 48 1.54 -3.83 -14.90
C ILE A 48 2.44 -2.87 -15.68
N HIS A 49 2.28 -1.57 -15.51
CA HIS A 49 2.99 -0.57 -16.33
C HIS A 49 4.22 0.01 -15.65
N ASN A 50 4.31 -0.05 -14.32
CA ASN A 50 5.42 0.51 -13.56
C ASN A 50 6.09 -0.55 -12.70
N SER A 51 7.34 -0.30 -12.33
CA SER A 51 8.02 -1.05 -11.27
C SER A 51 7.69 -0.47 -9.89
N ILE A 52 7.90 -1.27 -8.85
CA ILE A 52 7.73 -0.83 -7.47
C ILE A 52 8.71 0.32 -7.14
N ASP A 53 9.94 0.25 -7.64
CA ASP A 53 10.95 1.31 -7.45
C ASP A 53 10.52 2.61 -8.14
N GLU A 54 9.99 2.54 -9.37
CA GLU A 54 9.45 3.73 -10.05
C GLU A 54 8.35 4.40 -9.24
N ALA A 55 7.42 3.61 -8.67
CA ALA A 55 6.38 4.14 -7.81
C ALA A 55 6.98 4.74 -6.53
N PHE A 56 7.90 4.02 -5.87
CA PHE A 56 8.50 4.39 -4.59
C PHE A 56 9.39 5.65 -4.66
N TYR A 57 10.12 5.83 -5.75
CA TYR A 57 10.97 7.01 -5.98
C TYR A 57 10.28 8.13 -6.77
N SER A 58 8.97 7.97 -7.06
CA SER A 58 8.18 8.97 -7.78
C SER A 58 8.20 10.35 -7.10
N ASN A 59 8.10 11.42 -7.90
CA ASN A 59 7.99 12.77 -7.36
C ASN A 59 6.72 12.96 -6.54
N HIS A 60 5.67 12.18 -6.79
CA HIS A 60 4.47 12.19 -5.95
C HIS A 60 4.81 11.78 -4.50
N LEU A 61 5.50 10.66 -4.29
CA LEU A 61 5.95 10.27 -2.95
C LEU A 61 6.99 11.24 -2.37
N ASN A 62 7.87 11.79 -3.19
CA ASN A 62 8.85 12.78 -2.72
C ASN A 62 8.15 14.02 -2.15
N LYS A 63 7.09 14.53 -2.81
CA LYS A 63 6.26 15.63 -2.29
C LYS A 63 5.63 15.28 -0.95
N ILE A 64 5.08 14.07 -0.81
CA ILE A 64 4.47 13.59 0.44
C ILE A 64 5.52 13.55 1.57
N ARG A 65 6.69 12.96 1.31
CA ARG A 65 7.82 12.90 2.26
C ARG A 65 8.27 14.29 2.68
N LYS A 66 8.45 15.21 1.72
CA LYS A 66 8.82 16.61 1.98
C LYS A 66 7.82 17.29 2.91
N ASN A 67 6.52 17.21 2.59
CA ASN A 67 5.46 17.79 3.39
C ASN A 67 5.46 17.21 4.82
N MET A 68 5.62 15.89 4.95
CA MET A 68 5.71 15.25 6.27
C MET A 68 6.91 15.75 7.06
N LEU A 69 8.10 15.89 6.45
CA LEU A 69 9.30 16.38 7.13
C LEU A 69 9.19 17.86 7.54
N SER A 70 8.51 18.68 6.73
CA SER A 70 8.25 20.09 7.04
C SER A 70 7.15 20.29 8.10
N GLY A 71 6.37 19.25 8.42
CA GLY A 71 5.24 19.34 9.34
C GLY A 71 3.99 19.91 8.68
N CYS A 72 3.78 19.59 7.41
CA CYS A 72 2.59 19.92 6.64
C CYS A 72 1.73 18.66 6.44
N SER A 73 0.41 18.84 6.38
CA SER A 73 -0.54 17.76 6.10
C SER A 73 -0.47 17.32 4.63
N ASN A 74 -0.90 16.08 4.38
CA ASN A 74 -1.04 15.50 3.05
C ASN A 74 -2.47 14.97 2.87
N VAL A 75 -3.07 15.19 1.70
CA VAL A 75 -4.47 14.78 1.44
C VAL A 75 -4.63 13.26 1.48
N GLU A 76 -3.58 12.53 1.10
CA GLU A 76 -3.48 11.07 1.12
C GLU A 76 -3.59 10.49 2.55
N CYS A 77 -3.41 11.33 3.57
CA CYS A 77 -3.44 10.95 4.98
C CYS A 77 -4.70 11.45 5.72
N SER A 78 -5.68 12.02 5.00
CA SER A 78 -6.90 12.61 5.58
C SER A 78 -7.62 11.65 6.53
N ALA A 79 -7.80 10.38 6.14
CA ALA A 79 -8.45 9.36 6.97
C ALA A 79 -7.81 9.22 8.36
N CYS A 80 -6.47 9.21 8.44
CA CYS A 80 -5.77 9.16 9.72
C CYS A 80 -5.97 10.45 10.52
N TYR A 81 -6.00 11.62 9.88
CA TYR A 81 -6.21 12.89 10.57
C TYR A 81 -7.62 12.96 11.17
N GLU A 82 -8.64 12.53 10.42
CA GLU A 82 -10.03 12.49 10.89
C GLU A 82 -10.23 11.51 12.07
N GLU A 83 -9.56 10.36 12.05
CA GLU A 83 -9.54 9.43 13.18
C GLU A 83 -8.91 10.09 14.42
N GLU A 84 -7.79 10.78 14.24
CA GLU A 84 -7.04 11.40 15.33
C GLU A 84 -7.78 12.59 15.96
N GLU A 85 -8.50 13.38 15.16
CA GLU A 85 -9.39 14.45 15.66
C GLU A 85 -10.48 13.90 16.58
N LYS A 86 -10.89 12.64 16.37
CA LYS A 86 -11.86 11.92 17.20
C LYS A 86 -11.20 11.16 18.36
N ASN A 87 -9.91 11.41 18.64
CA ASN A 87 -9.09 10.72 19.63
C ASN A 87 -8.94 9.20 19.38
N ILE A 88 -9.06 8.76 18.12
CA ILE A 88 -8.84 7.37 17.72
C ILE A 88 -7.35 7.18 17.38
N LEU A 89 -6.80 6.01 17.73
CA LEU A 89 -5.45 5.64 17.33
C LEU A 89 -5.42 5.30 15.84
N SER A 90 -4.94 6.22 15.02
CA SER A 90 -4.79 6.01 13.59
C SER A 90 -3.70 5.00 13.25
N MET A 91 -3.79 4.44 12.04
CA MET A 91 -2.74 3.57 11.49
C MET A 91 -1.38 4.29 11.40
N ARG A 92 -1.38 5.59 11.08
CA ARG A 92 -0.17 6.42 11.10
C ARG A 92 0.51 6.39 12.47
N LYS A 93 -0.23 6.71 13.54
CA LYS A 93 0.30 6.68 14.92
C LYS A 93 0.68 5.27 15.37
N PHE A 94 -0.05 4.26 14.91
CA PHE A 94 0.27 2.86 15.19
C PHE A 94 1.65 2.47 14.63
N TYR A 95 1.92 2.78 13.36
CA TYR A 95 3.20 2.44 12.71
C TYR A 95 4.39 3.28 13.19
N LEU A 96 4.17 4.41 13.87
CA LEU A 96 5.26 5.17 14.49
C LEU A 96 5.84 4.52 15.75
N LYS A 97 5.10 3.60 16.39
CA LYS A 97 5.55 2.96 17.63
C LYS A 97 6.81 2.13 17.38
N ASN A 98 7.83 2.34 18.22
CA ASN A 98 9.10 1.59 18.20
C ASN A 98 9.88 1.69 16.86
N ARG A 99 9.77 2.81 16.15
CA ARG A 99 10.47 3.06 14.86
C ARG A 99 11.52 4.16 14.92
N THR A 100 12.08 4.44 16.11
CA THR A 100 12.99 5.58 16.34
C THR A 100 14.14 5.66 15.35
N ASP A 101 14.77 4.54 15.02
CA ASP A 101 15.93 4.51 14.11
C ASP A 101 15.54 4.88 12.68
N LEU A 102 14.42 4.34 12.18
CA LEU A 102 13.94 4.67 10.84
C LEU A 102 13.45 6.12 10.77
N ILE A 103 12.80 6.62 11.83
CA ILE A 103 12.39 8.03 11.92
C ILE A 103 13.62 8.94 11.82
N LYS A 104 14.67 8.64 12.60
CA LYS A 104 15.93 9.38 12.56
C LYS A 104 16.53 9.36 11.16
N LYS A 105 16.64 8.16 10.56
CA LYS A 105 17.14 7.96 9.20
C LYS A 105 16.35 8.78 8.17
N SER A 106 15.02 8.79 8.25
CA SER A 106 14.15 9.59 7.38
C SER A 106 14.45 11.09 7.46
N TYR A 107 14.75 11.62 8.64
CA TYR A 107 15.11 13.04 8.78
C TYR A 107 16.53 13.37 8.31
N GLU A 108 17.48 12.45 8.51
CA GLU A 108 18.91 12.68 8.22
C GLU A 108 19.27 12.43 6.75
N GLU A 109 18.59 11.50 6.09
CA GLU A 109 18.99 10.96 4.78
C GLU A 109 18.01 11.25 3.64
N THR A 110 16.89 11.93 3.91
CA THR A 110 16.00 12.44 2.86
C THR A 110 16.49 13.80 2.37
N ALA A 111 16.54 14.00 1.06
CA ALA A 111 16.93 15.27 0.46
C ALA A 111 15.86 16.36 0.69
N SER A 112 16.22 17.63 0.48
CA SER A 112 15.33 18.78 0.70
C SER A 112 14.09 18.82 -0.20
N ASP A 113 14.13 18.12 -1.33
CA ASP A 113 12.99 17.95 -2.23
C ASP A 113 12.10 16.74 -1.85
N GLY A 114 12.47 15.99 -0.81
CA GLY A 114 11.79 14.79 -0.36
C GLY A 114 12.26 13.50 -1.03
N SER A 115 13.22 13.57 -1.96
CA SER A 115 13.80 12.38 -2.58
C SER A 115 14.64 11.56 -1.60
N VAL A 116 14.63 10.25 -1.78
CA VAL A 116 15.38 9.28 -0.97
C VAL A 116 16.33 8.51 -1.85
N LYS A 117 17.48 8.11 -1.29
CA LYS A 117 18.50 7.32 -2.01
C LYS A 117 18.16 5.84 -1.97
N GLU A 118 18.93 5.03 -2.71
CA GLU A 118 18.76 3.57 -2.83
C GLU A 118 18.82 2.81 -1.49
N ASN A 119 19.33 3.43 -0.43
CA ASN A 119 19.34 2.87 0.92
C ASN A 119 17.96 2.89 1.60
N PHE A 120 16.96 3.53 1.00
CA PHE A 120 15.55 3.31 1.27
C PHE A 120 14.99 2.39 0.18
N LYS A 121 14.49 1.24 0.59
CA LYS A 121 13.81 0.25 -0.25
C LYS A 121 12.47 -0.07 0.36
N VAL A 122 11.55 -0.54 -0.47
CA VAL A 122 10.24 -1.03 0.00
C VAL A 122 10.50 -2.33 0.74
N ASN A 123 10.40 -2.29 2.07
CA ASN A 123 10.57 -3.47 2.93
C ASN A 123 9.23 -4.09 3.35
N HIS A 124 8.14 -3.34 3.19
CA HIS A 124 6.79 -3.77 3.54
C HIS A 124 5.85 -3.59 2.35
N ILE A 125 5.47 -4.69 1.72
CA ILE A 125 4.46 -4.69 0.66
C ILE A 125 3.13 -5.16 1.23
N GLU A 126 2.07 -4.44 0.94
CA GLU A 126 0.71 -4.90 1.19
C GLU A 126 0.00 -5.26 -0.12
N LEU A 127 -0.40 -6.52 -0.25
CA LEU A 127 -1.06 -7.06 -1.44
C LEU A 127 -2.50 -7.42 -1.12
N ARG A 128 -3.43 -6.91 -1.93
CA ARG A 128 -4.82 -7.32 -1.84
C ARG A 128 -5.13 -8.34 -2.93
N LEU A 129 -5.17 -9.64 -2.63
CA LEU A 129 -5.15 -10.69 -3.68
C LEU A 129 -6.48 -10.90 -4.43
N GLY A 130 -7.52 -10.16 -4.05
CA GLY A 130 -8.83 -10.22 -4.65
C GLY A 130 -9.93 -10.08 -3.61
N ASN A 131 -11.15 -10.39 -4.03
CA ASN A 131 -12.30 -10.46 -3.13
C ASN A 131 -12.88 -11.88 -2.99
N LEU A 132 -12.23 -12.92 -3.53
CA LEU A 132 -12.69 -14.30 -3.39
C LEU A 132 -12.83 -14.67 -1.91
N CYS A 133 -14.07 -14.92 -1.48
CA CYS A 133 -14.41 -15.26 -0.12
C CYS A 133 -15.49 -16.33 -0.13
N ASN A 134 -15.44 -17.26 0.83
CA ASN A 134 -16.50 -18.24 1.05
C ASN A 134 -17.50 -17.81 2.14
N LEU A 135 -17.28 -16.64 2.75
CA LEU A 135 -18.07 -16.10 3.85
C LEU A 135 -18.71 -14.74 3.47
N LYS A 136 -20.04 -14.65 3.60
CA LYS A 136 -20.84 -13.41 3.45
C LYS A 136 -20.77 -12.57 4.74
N CYS A 137 -19.58 -12.09 5.10
CA CYS A 137 -19.40 -11.29 6.32
C CYS A 137 -20.12 -9.95 6.20
N ILE A 138 -21.08 -9.66 7.10
CA ILE A 138 -21.89 -8.42 7.10
C ILE A 138 -21.01 -7.16 7.19
N MET A 139 -19.86 -7.25 7.85
CA MET A 139 -18.91 -6.14 8.00
C MET A 139 -18.12 -5.82 6.72
N CYS A 140 -18.11 -6.71 5.72
CA CYS A 140 -17.34 -6.50 4.50
C CYS A 140 -18.13 -5.64 3.51
N HIS A 141 -17.48 -4.62 2.95
CA HIS A 141 -18.02 -3.89 1.81
C HIS A 141 -18.23 -4.87 0.63
N PRO A 142 -19.30 -4.73 -0.17
CA PRO A 142 -19.60 -5.61 -1.30
C PRO A 142 -18.41 -5.82 -2.24
N HIS A 143 -17.67 -4.75 -2.61
CA HIS A 143 -16.47 -4.86 -3.44
C HIS A 143 -15.33 -5.72 -2.83
N SER A 144 -15.38 -6.00 -1.53
CA SER A 144 -14.36 -6.76 -0.80
C SER A 144 -14.71 -8.23 -0.57
N SER A 145 -15.90 -8.69 -0.95
CA SER A 145 -16.25 -10.11 -0.91
C SER A 145 -17.06 -10.52 -2.15
N SER A 146 -16.56 -11.55 -2.84
CA SER A 146 -17.23 -12.19 -3.96
C SER A 146 -18.51 -12.92 -3.53
N SER A 147 -18.75 -13.11 -2.23
CA SER A 147 -19.96 -13.80 -1.76
C SER A 147 -21.21 -12.91 -1.86
N PHE A 148 -21.07 -11.63 -2.23
CA PHE A 148 -22.17 -10.68 -2.40
C PHE A 148 -22.76 -10.67 -3.83
N ASP A 149 -22.84 -11.82 -4.49
CA ASP A 149 -23.41 -11.95 -5.85
C ASP A 149 -24.87 -11.45 -5.97
N ASP A 150 -25.62 -11.41 -4.86
CA ASP A 150 -26.99 -10.91 -4.82
C ASP A 150 -27.08 -9.39 -4.59
N TYR A 151 -25.95 -8.70 -4.37
CA TYR A 151 -25.93 -7.26 -4.12
C TYR A 151 -26.43 -6.46 -5.32
N GLU A 152 -26.09 -6.90 -6.53
CA GLU A 152 -26.61 -6.33 -7.77
C GLU A 152 -28.14 -6.53 -7.88
N LYS A 153 -28.66 -7.69 -7.47
CA LYS A 153 -30.11 -7.96 -7.49
C LYS A 153 -30.88 -7.12 -6.48
N ILE A 154 -30.28 -6.82 -5.33
CA ILE A 154 -30.95 -6.09 -4.24
C ILE A 154 -30.84 -4.58 -4.43
N PHE A 155 -29.68 -4.08 -4.85
CA PHE A 155 -29.37 -2.64 -4.88
C PHE A 155 -29.17 -2.08 -6.29
N GLY A 156 -29.16 -2.93 -7.33
CA GLY A 156 -28.93 -2.50 -8.72
C GLY A 156 -27.49 -2.05 -8.99
N ILE A 157 -26.55 -2.32 -8.08
CA ILE A 157 -25.15 -1.94 -8.19
C ILE A 157 -24.35 -3.18 -8.58
N ASN A 158 -23.72 -3.16 -9.75
CA ASN A 158 -22.84 -4.25 -10.17
C ASN A 158 -21.52 -4.17 -9.39
N VAL A 159 -21.21 -5.24 -8.68
CA VAL A 159 -20.00 -5.37 -7.88
C VAL A 159 -19.18 -6.50 -8.49
N SER A 160 -18.34 -6.19 -9.48
CA SER A 160 -17.56 -7.25 -10.15
C SER A 160 -16.57 -7.91 -9.19
N SER A 161 -16.48 -9.24 -9.20
CA SER A 161 -15.42 -9.96 -8.51
C SER A 161 -14.05 -9.60 -9.09
N THR A 162 -13.10 -9.28 -8.23
CA THR A 162 -11.73 -8.94 -8.63
C THR A 162 -10.80 -10.04 -8.14
N ASP A 163 -10.10 -10.66 -9.09
CA ASP A 163 -9.10 -11.69 -8.83
C ASP A 163 -7.76 -11.15 -9.35
N LEU A 164 -6.89 -10.77 -8.41
CA LEU A 164 -5.65 -10.05 -8.71
C LEU A 164 -4.74 -10.89 -9.61
N ILE A 165 -4.67 -12.20 -9.43
CA ILE A 165 -3.79 -13.05 -10.26
C ILE A 165 -4.38 -13.34 -11.62
N LYS A 166 -5.71 -13.32 -11.81
CA LYS A 166 -6.24 -13.31 -13.19
C LYS A 166 -5.77 -12.08 -13.97
N LYS A 167 -5.44 -10.99 -13.29
CA LYS A 167 -4.82 -9.81 -13.90
C LYS A 167 -3.29 -9.95 -14.00
N LEU A 168 -2.62 -10.47 -12.96
CA LEU A 168 -1.19 -10.82 -12.95
C LEU A 168 -0.90 -12.20 -13.58
N ASN A 169 -1.53 -12.49 -14.72
CA ASN A 169 -1.44 -13.80 -15.37
C ASN A 169 -0.17 -13.95 -16.22
N LYS A 170 0.65 -12.91 -16.35
CA LYS A 170 1.88 -12.95 -17.13
C LYS A 170 3.09 -13.17 -16.22
N PRO A 171 4.06 -14.00 -16.62
CA PRO A 171 5.30 -14.19 -15.88
C PRO A 171 6.00 -12.87 -15.53
N ASP A 172 5.98 -11.90 -16.46
CA ASP A 172 6.61 -10.57 -16.29
C ASP A 172 6.02 -9.75 -15.14
N ASP A 173 4.74 -9.91 -14.81
CA ASP A 173 4.09 -9.17 -13.73
C ASP A 173 4.56 -9.68 -12.36
N ILE A 174 4.79 -10.99 -12.26
CA ILE A 174 5.32 -11.66 -11.06
C ILE A 174 6.81 -11.31 -10.89
N ILE A 175 7.58 -11.24 -11.99
CA ILE A 175 9.01 -10.87 -11.96
C ILE A 175 9.23 -9.49 -11.31
N LYS A 176 8.33 -8.52 -11.53
CA LYS A 176 8.44 -7.20 -10.89
C LYS A 176 8.31 -7.23 -9.37
N ILE A 177 7.50 -8.14 -8.84
CA ILE A 177 7.45 -8.38 -7.39
C ILE A 177 8.74 -9.08 -6.97
N LYS A 178 9.23 -10.05 -7.76
CA LYS A 178 10.45 -10.82 -7.47
C LYS A 178 11.70 -9.96 -7.27
N ASP A 179 11.88 -8.95 -8.10
CA ASP A 179 13.03 -8.04 -7.99
C ASP A 179 13.08 -7.31 -6.64
N GLN A 180 11.93 -7.14 -5.99
CA GLN A 180 11.81 -6.50 -4.68
C GLN A 180 11.92 -7.47 -3.52
N ILE A 181 11.65 -8.77 -3.70
CA ILE A 181 11.61 -9.78 -2.61
C ILE A 181 12.87 -9.73 -1.75
N ARG A 182 14.03 -9.51 -2.37
CA ARG A 182 15.33 -9.44 -1.67
C ARG A 182 15.42 -8.33 -0.63
N TYR A 183 14.57 -7.31 -0.72
CA TYR A 183 14.54 -6.17 0.19
C TYR A 183 13.28 -6.16 1.08
N VAL A 184 12.34 -7.07 0.82
CA VAL A 184 11.03 -7.11 1.50
C VAL A 184 11.11 -8.02 2.71
N ASP A 185 11.11 -7.40 3.90
CA ASP A 185 11.04 -8.11 5.18
C ASP A 185 9.62 -8.59 5.51
N LYS A 186 8.60 -7.92 4.95
CA LYS A 186 7.20 -8.17 5.29
C LYS A 186 6.27 -8.06 4.09
N ILE A 187 5.48 -9.11 3.86
CA ILE A 187 4.33 -9.07 2.95
C ILE A 187 3.05 -9.23 3.77
N THR A 188 2.15 -8.25 3.68
CA THR A 188 0.81 -8.34 4.27
C THR A 188 -0.18 -8.68 3.18
N PHE A 189 -0.93 -9.76 3.35
CA PHE A 189 -2.05 -10.09 2.49
C PHE A 189 -3.37 -9.55 3.06
N ARG A 190 -4.16 -8.87 2.23
CA ARG A 190 -5.51 -8.39 2.58
C ARG A 190 -6.55 -8.82 1.55
N GLY A 191 -7.82 -8.78 1.94
CA GLY A 191 -8.95 -9.04 1.04
C GLY A 191 -9.19 -10.52 0.78
N GLY A 192 -10.47 -10.89 0.65
CA GLY A 192 -10.90 -12.29 0.51
C GLY A 192 -10.47 -13.18 1.68
N GLU A 193 -10.50 -14.49 1.44
CA GLU A 193 -9.89 -15.50 2.31
C GLU A 193 -8.61 -16.03 1.64
N PRO A 194 -7.41 -15.58 2.08
CA PRO A 194 -6.14 -15.90 1.39
C PRO A 194 -5.91 -17.40 1.20
N LEU A 195 -6.32 -18.24 2.17
CA LEU A 195 -6.13 -19.68 2.16
C LEU A 195 -7.03 -20.45 1.18
N ILE A 196 -8.07 -19.82 0.64
CA ILE A 196 -8.93 -20.45 -0.38
C ILE A 196 -8.48 -20.03 -1.79
N ASN A 197 -7.80 -18.89 -1.89
CA ASN A 197 -7.40 -18.35 -3.17
C ASN A 197 -6.16 -19.09 -3.70
N GLN A 198 -6.32 -19.94 -4.72
CA GLN A 198 -5.19 -20.64 -5.37
C GLN A 198 -4.09 -19.69 -5.84
N SER A 199 -4.49 -18.47 -6.20
CA SER A 199 -3.60 -17.38 -6.54
C SER A 199 -2.62 -17.04 -5.40
N HIS A 200 -3.09 -17.05 -4.16
CA HIS A 200 -2.22 -16.84 -3.00
C HIS A 200 -1.09 -17.87 -2.93
N TYR A 201 -1.40 -19.15 -3.14
CA TYR A 201 -0.40 -20.22 -3.12
C TYR A 201 0.62 -20.09 -4.24
N LYS A 202 0.19 -19.76 -5.46
CA LYS A 202 1.11 -19.52 -6.58
C LYS A 202 2.08 -18.38 -6.28
N LEU A 203 1.57 -17.26 -5.74
CA LEU A 203 2.44 -16.16 -5.34
C LEU A 203 3.42 -16.61 -4.25
N LEU A 204 2.99 -17.37 -3.25
CA LEU A 204 3.88 -17.90 -2.21
C LEU A 204 4.97 -18.82 -2.79
N GLU A 205 4.63 -19.70 -3.73
CA GLU A 205 5.61 -20.55 -4.44
C GLU A 205 6.63 -19.71 -5.19
N GLU A 206 6.17 -18.70 -5.94
CA GLU A 206 7.03 -17.77 -6.67
C GLU A 206 7.92 -16.93 -5.74
N LEU A 207 7.44 -16.63 -4.52
CA LEU A 207 8.24 -15.98 -3.47
C LEU A 207 9.33 -16.91 -2.94
N ILE A 208 8.99 -18.18 -2.64
CA ILE A 208 9.93 -19.21 -2.17
C ILE A 208 11.02 -19.47 -3.21
N ASP A 209 10.65 -19.57 -4.49
CA ASP A 209 11.59 -19.80 -5.58
C ASP A 209 12.57 -18.62 -5.78
N ALA A 210 12.19 -17.41 -5.35
CA ALA A 210 13.02 -16.22 -5.44
C ALA A 210 14.03 -16.07 -4.30
N GLY A 211 13.83 -16.77 -3.17
CA GLY A 211 14.75 -16.85 -2.03
C GLY A 211 14.26 -16.12 -0.80
#